data_AF-A0A7S1X257-F1
#
_entry.id   AF-A0A7S1X257-F1
#
_cell.length_a   1.000
_cell.length_b   1.000
_cell.length_c   1.000
_cell.angle_alpha   90.00
_cell.angle_beta   90.00
_cell.angle_gamma   90.00
#
_symmetry.space_group_name_H-M   'P 1'
#
loop_
_entity.id
_entity.type
_entity.pdbx_description
1 polymer ?
#
loop_
_entity_poly.entity_id
_entity_poly.type
_entity_poly.pdbx_seq_one_letter_code
_entity_poly.pdbx_strand_id
1 'polypeptide(L)'
;RKLTKADLRRIARQKREAEWEAFNSTKPDRNYENPADVALIVEAENNMGDFKLKSDPEFVVPEEERLNTEKKRRQMILLEEGMYNIRMEFNSRFLALRDVKKKVCADIKDKNKRLRELQSALKVSATLFEPEIRGEEMPETRDEIGEKDLEEYAARVDADNGKGSGSFGGFG
;
A
#
# COMPACT_ATOMS: atom_id res chain seq x y z
N ARG A 1 -39.00 2.48 54.50
CA ARG A 1 -39.96 3.62 54.39
C ARG A 1 -40.26 3.85 52.91
N LYS A 2 -41.52 3.87 52.49
CA LYS A 2 -41.90 4.19 51.10
C LYS A 2 -41.78 5.71 50.89
N LEU A 3 -41.18 6.10 49.78
CA LEU A 3 -40.94 7.50 49.45
C LEU A 3 -42.27 8.19 49.05
N THR A 4 -42.55 9.38 49.57
CA THR A 4 -43.81 10.08 49.28
C THR A 4 -43.80 10.71 47.88
N LYS A 5 -44.99 11.01 47.32
CA LYS A 5 -45.11 11.70 46.02
C LYS A 5 -44.42 13.08 46.03
N ALA A 6 -44.38 13.74 47.19
CA ALA A 6 -43.67 15.01 47.35
C ALA A 6 -42.15 14.81 47.31
N ASP A 7 -41.63 13.77 47.97
CA ASP A 7 -40.22 13.41 47.93
C ASP A 7 -39.75 13.02 46.52
N LEU A 8 -40.56 12.26 45.78
CA LEU A 8 -40.27 11.92 44.38
C LEU A 8 -40.13 13.17 43.49
N ARG A 9 -41.01 14.17 43.67
CA ARG A 9 -40.93 15.44 42.93
C ARG A 9 -39.70 16.27 43.32
N ARG A 10 -39.33 16.27 44.60
CA ARG A 10 -38.13 16.95 45.10
C ARG A 10 -36.86 16.33 44.52
N ILE A 11 -36.76 15.00 44.52
CA ILE A 11 -35.64 14.27 43.92
C ILE A 11 -35.57 14.54 42.41
N ALA A 12 -36.70 14.51 41.71
CA ALA A 12 -36.73 14.79 40.27
C ALA A 12 -36.27 16.22 39.94
N ARG A 13 -36.58 17.20 40.80
CA ARG A 13 -36.12 18.59 40.63
C ARG A 13 -34.61 18.69 40.85
N GLN A 14 -34.10 18.11 41.94
CA GLN A 14 -32.67 18.10 42.24
C GLN A 14 -31.87 17.40 41.13
N LYS A 15 -32.39 16.29 40.60
CA LYS A 15 -31.77 15.60 39.47
C LYS A 15 -31.70 16.48 38.23
N ARG A 16 -32.80 17.16 37.89
CA ARG A 16 -32.83 18.09 36.74
C ARG A 16 -31.90 19.28 36.93
N GLU A 17 -31.81 19.82 38.14
CA GLU A 17 -30.92 20.93 38.47
C GLU A 17 -29.45 20.52 38.31
N ALA A 18 -29.09 19.31 38.78
CA ALA A 18 -27.75 18.75 38.58
C ALA A 18 -27.45 18.45 37.10
N GLU A 19 -28.41 17.90 36.35
CA GLU A 19 -28.28 17.69 34.89
C GLU A 19 -28.09 19.03 34.16
N TRP A 20 -28.79 20.07 34.60
CA TRP A 20 -28.71 21.41 34.03
C TRP A 20 -27.39 22.12 34.35
N GLU A 21 -26.88 21.97 35.57
CA GLU A 21 -25.58 22.50 35.98
C GLU A 21 -24.45 21.80 35.24
N ALA A 22 -24.51 20.46 35.14
CA ALA A 22 -23.58 19.67 34.36
C ALA A 22 -23.58 20.08 32.89
N PHE A 23 -24.75 20.25 32.27
CA PHE A 23 -24.86 20.72 30.89
C PHE A 23 -24.27 22.13 30.70
N ASN A 24 -24.60 23.09 31.55
CA ASN A 24 -24.07 24.45 31.43
C ASN A 24 -22.56 24.53 31.67
N SER A 25 -22.00 23.63 32.48
CA SER A 25 -20.55 23.53 32.69
C SER A 25 -19.78 23.11 31.42
N THR A 26 -20.46 22.50 30.45
CA THR A 26 -19.88 22.11 29.15
C THR A 26 -19.89 23.25 28.12
N LYS A 27 -20.46 24.42 28.45
CA LYS A 27 -20.54 25.53 27.53
C LYS A 27 -19.12 26.05 27.21
N PRO A 28 -18.72 26.13 25.93
CA PRO A 28 -17.44 26.72 25.54
C PRO A 28 -17.31 28.18 26.02
N ASP A 29 -16.08 28.66 26.13
CA ASP A 29 -15.79 30.06 26.48
C ASP A 29 -16.53 31.01 25.51
N ARG A 30 -17.02 32.14 26.03
CA ARG A 30 -17.76 33.14 25.25
C ARG A 30 -16.92 33.73 24.13
N ASN A 31 -15.60 33.71 24.27
CA ASN A 31 -14.65 34.20 23.28
C ASN A 31 -14.05 33.07 22.42
N TYR A 32 -14.50 31.83 22.58
CA TYR A 32 -14.03 30.73 21.75
C TYR A 32 -14.70 30.82 20.38
N GLU A 33 -13.89 31.10 19.36
CA GLU A 33 -14.28 31.00 17.96
C GLU A 33 -13.76 29.68 17.40
N ASN A 34 -14.60 28.97 16.65
CA ASN A 34 -14.17 27.79 15.95
C ASN A 34 -13.18 28.20 14.84
N PRO A 35 -11.95 27.63 14.80
CA PRO A 35 -10.96 28.01 13.80
C PRO A 35 -11.44 27.80 12.36
N ALA A 36 -12.32 26.84 12.11
CA ALA A 36 -12.91 26.63 10.80
C ALA A 36 -13.81 27.81 10.38
N ASP A 37 -14.61 28.34 11.30
CA ASP A 37 -15.53 29.45 11.01
C ASP A 37 -14.75 30.75 10.80
N VAL A 38 -13.71 31.00 11.59
CA VAL A 38 -12.81 32.15 11.40
C VAL A 38 -12.11 32.09 10.04
N ALA A 39 -11.60 30.90 9.66
CA ALA A 39 -10.97 30.71 8.36
C ALA A 39 -11.94 30.97 7.20
N LEU A 40 -13.19 30.49 7.30
CA LEU A 40 -14.23 30.73 6.30
C LEU A 40 -14.63 32.20 6.20
N ILE A 41 -14.69 32.93 7.33
CA ILE A 41 -14.94 34.37 7.33
C ILE A 41 -13.82 35.10 6.60
N VAL A 42 -12.56 34.81 6.93
CA VAL A 42 -11.39 35.42 6.27
C VAL A 42 -11.38 35.08 4.77
N GLU A 43 -11.67 33.85 4.40
CA GLU A 43 -11.77 33.43 3.00
C GLU A 43 -12.90 34.18 2.27
N ALA A 44 -14.08 34.29 2.88
CA ALA A 44 -15.19 35.04 2.32
C ALA A 44 -14.84 36.53 2.18
N GLU A 45 -14.25 37.15 3.20
CA GLU A 45 -13.82 38.55 3.15
C GLU A 45 -12.82 38.81 2.03
N ASN A 46 -11.89 37.88 1.80
CA ASN A 46 -10.87 38.01 0.77
C ASN A 46 -11.39 37.72 -0.66
N ASN A 47 -12.42 36.87 -0.81
CA ASN A 47 -12.93 36.42 -2.11
C ASN A 47 -14.33 36.97 -2.45
N MET A 48 -14.95 37.76 -1.57
CA MET A 48 -16.28 38.31 -1.80
C MET A 48 -16.27 39.30 -2.97
N GLY A 49 -16.95 38.93 -4.06
CA GLY A 49 -17.02 39.74 -5.28
C GLY A 49 -15.82 39.59 -6.22
N ASP A 50 -14.89 38.67 -5.93
CA ASP A 50 -13.73 38.41 -6.77
C ASP A 50 -14.06 37.42 -7.91
N PHE A 51 -14.62 37.95 -9.00
CA PHE A 51 -14.86 37.19 -10.24
C PHE A 51 -13.73 37.40 -11.27
N LYS A 52 -12.46 37.40 -10.85
CA LYS A 52 -11.35 37.46 -11.81
C LYS A 52 -11.39 36.21 -12.70
N LEU A 53 -11.77 36.40 -13.96
CA LEU A 53 -11.60 35.38 -14.98
C LEU A 53 -10.10 35.11 -15.13
N LYS A 54 -9.68 33.84 -15.21
CA LYS A 54 -8.27 33.48 -15.48
C LYS A 54 -7.74 34.04 -16.80
N SER A 55 -8.64 34.48 -17.68
CA SER A 55 -8.36 35.13 -18.96
C SER A 55 -8.35 36.67 -18.89
N ASP A 56 -8.70 37.25 -17.73
CA ASP A 56 -8.69 38.69 -17.54
C ASP A 56 -7.24 39.20 -17.55
N PRO A 57 -6.91 40.26 -18.33
CA PRO A 57 -5.57 40.85 -18.36
C PRO A 57 -5.06 41.36 -17.00
N GLU A 58 -5.96 41.72 -16.08
CA GLU A 58 -5.61 42.22 -14.74
C GLU A 58 -5.54 41.10 -13.68
N PHE A 59 -5.82 39.85 -14.05
CA PHE A 59 -5.73 38.72 -13.12
C PHE A 59 -4.28 38.42 -12.74
N VAL A 60 -3.99 38.52 -11.44
CA VAL A 60 -2.71 38.15 -10.85
C VAL A 60 -2.92 36.97 -9.91
N VAL A 61 -2.20 35.86 -10.15
CA VAL A 61 -2.26 34.67 -9.31
C VAL A 61 -1.78 35.01 -7.88
N PRO A 62 -2.54 34.65 -6.82
CA PRO A 62 -2.12 34.81 -5.43
C PRO A 62 -0.75 34.17 -5.16
N GLU A 63 0.08 34.78 -4.32
CA GLU A 63 1.47 34.33 -4.10
C GLU A 63 1.58 32.89 -3.59
N GLU A 64 0.61 32.46 -2.79
CA GLU A 64 0.50 31.10 -2.28
C GLU A 64 0.25 30.07 -3.40
N GLU A 65 -0.56 30.45 -4.39
CA GLU A 65 -0.89 29.62 -5.55
C GLU A 65 0.15 29.72 -6.67
N ARG A 66 1.02 30.74 -6.64
CA ARG A 66 2.11 30.87 -7.61
C ARG A 66 3.02 29.64 -7.53
N LEU A 67 3.11 28.94 -8.65
CA LEU A 67 4.03 27.83 -8.83
C LEU A 67 5.44 28.38 -9.00
N ASN A 68 6.26 28.23 -7.97
CA ASN A 68 7.69 28.50 -8.03
C ASN A 68 8.44 27.19 -8.37
N THR A 69 9.58 27.30 -9.04
CA THR A 69 10.54 26.22 -9.28
C THR A 69 10.86 25.47 -7.98
N GLU A 70 11.01 26.17 -6.86
CA GLU A 70 11.26 25.53 -5.56
C GLU A 70 10.07 24.66 -5.11
N LYS A 71 8.84 25.19 -5.20
CA LYS A 71 7.62 24.43 -4.87
C LYS A 71 7.49 23.19 -5.76
N LYS A 72 7.79 23.31 -7.07
CA LYS A 72 7.78 22.18 -8.01
C LYS A 72 8.86 21.15 -7.70
N ARG A 73 10.07 21.59 -7.33
CA ARG A 73 11.14 20.68 -6.90
C ARG A 73 10.76 19.89 -5.66
N ARG A 74 10.15 20.54 -4.65
CA ARG A 74 9.63 19.85 -3.46
C ARG A 74 8.57 18.81 -3.83
N GLN A 75 7.65 19.14 -4.74
CA GLN A 75 6.66 18.18 -5.26
C GLN A 75 7.32 16.98 -5.94
N MET A 76 8.35 17.19 -6.76
CA MET A 76 9.08 16.08 -7.41
C MET A 76 9.74 15.14 -6.39
N ILE A 77 10.38 15.69 -5.35
CA ILE A 77 11.01 14.90 -4.29
C ILE A 77 9.97 14.06 -3.53
N LEU A 78 8.82 14.66 -3.18
CA LEU A 78 7.75 13.94 -2.49
C LEU A 78 7.18 12.80 -3.34
N LEU A 79 7.07 13.01 -4.66
CA LEU A 79 6.64 11.96 -5.59
C LEU A 79 7.68 10.85 -5.69
N GLU A 80 8.96 11.18 -5.75
CA GLU A 80 10.04 10.19 -5.80
C GLU A 80 10.08 9.34 -4.52
N GLU A 81 9.91 9.95 -3.36
CA GLU A 81 9.75 9.27 -2.07
C GLU A 81 8.51 8.36 -2.06
N GLY A 82 7.37 8.86 -2.53
CA GLY A 82 6.15 8.06 -2.66
C GLY A 82 6.32 6.84 -3.56
N MET A 83 6.95 7.01 -4.72
CA MET A 83 7.26 5.91 -5.64
C MET A 83 8.21 4.89 -5.01
N TYR A 84 9.23 5.36 -4.29
CA TYR A 84 10.15 4.48 -3.56
C TYR A 84 9.41 3.66 -2.51
N ASN A 85 8.58 4.30 -1.68
CA ASN A 85 7.81 3.63 -0.62
C ASN A 85 6.87 2.57 -1.19
N ILE A 86 6.15 2.88 -2.28
CA ILE A 86 5.26 1.91 -2.95
C ILE A 86 6.05 0.69 -3.45
N ARG A 87 7.21 0.89 -4.08
CA ARG A 87 8.07 -0.21 -4.56
C ARG A 87 8.57 -1.07 -3.41
N MET A 88 9.04 -0.44 -2.33
CA MET A 88 9.58 -1.16 -1.17
C MET A 88 8.49 -1.94 -0.44
N GLU A 89 7.31 -1.37 -0.27
CA GLU A 89 6.17 -2.05 0.34
C GLU A 89 5.72 -3.25 -0.50
N PHE A 90 5.61 -3.08 -1.82
CA PHE A 90 5.30 -4.17 -2.73
C PHE A 90 6.33 -5.30 -2.62
N ASN A 91 7.62 -4.97 -2.70
CA ASN A 91 8.70 -5.94 -2.58
C ASN A 91 8.66 -6.67 -1.24
N SER A 92 8.44 -5.96 -0.14
CA SER A 92 8.32 -6.54 1.20
C SER A 92 7.16 -7.55 1.28
N ARG A 93 5.97 -7.17 0.79
CA ARG A 93 4.80 -8.06 0.76
C ARG A 93 5.02 -9.28 -0.14
N PHE A 94 5.64 -9.09 -1.30
CA PHE A 94 5.97 -10.16 -2.23
C PHE A 94 6.92 -11.18 -1.59
N LEU A 95 8.01 -10.73 -0.96
CA LEU A 95 8.97 -11.61 -0.28
C LEU A 95 8.31 -12.35 0.90
N ALA A 96 7.45 -11.68 1.67
CA ALA A 96 6.70 -12.33 2.74
C ALA A 96 5.76 -13.44 2.22
N LEU A 97 5.04 -13.20 1.12
CA LEU A 97 4.20 -14.21 0.47
C LEU A 97 5.02 -15.39 -0.05
N ARG A 98 6.18 -15.12 -0.64
CA ARG A 98 7.12 -16.15 -1.07
C ARG A 98 7.59 -17.01 0.09
N ASP A 99 7.92 -16.42 1.24
CA ASP A 99 8.37 -17.17 2.41
C ASP A 99 7.25 -18.05 2.98
N VAL A 100 6.00 -17.58 2.93
CA VAL A 100 4.82 -18.42 3.23
C VAL A 100 4.69 -19.57 2.22
N LYS A 101 4.83 -19.29 0.92
CA LYS A 101 4.81 -20.32 -0.12
C LYS A 101 5.91 -21.36 0.10
N LYS A 102 7.14 -20.95 0.43
CA LYS A 102 8.26 -21.85 0.78
C LYS A 102 7.88 -22.82 1.90
N LYS A 103 7.28 -22.32 2.97
CA LYS A 103 6.79 -23.15 4.09
C LYS A 103 5.71 -24.14 3.63
N VAL A 104 4.72 -23.67 2.89
CA VAL A 104 3.65 -24.53 2.36
C VAL A 104 4.20 -25.60 1.42
N CYS A 105 5.16 -25.27 0.56
CA CYS A 105 5.81 -26.23 -0.32
C CYS A 105 6.57 -27.30 0.46
N ALA A 106 7.33 -26.92 1.51
CA ALA A 106 8.01 -27.86 2.38
C ALA A 106 7.01 -28.79 3.09
N ASP A 107 5.95 -28.21 3.67
CA ASP A 107 4.89 -28.94 4.35
C ASP A 107 4.18 -29.97 3.44
N ILE A 108 3.92 -29.61 2.18
CA ILE A 108 3.32 -30.52 1.20
C ILE A 108 4.30 -31.62 0.83
N LYS A 109 5.59 -31.31 0.63
CA LYS A 109 6.62 -32.31 0.32
C LYS A 109 6.77 -33.34 1.45
N ASP A 110 6.75 -32.90 2.70
CA ASP A 110 6.81 -33.79 3.86
C ASP A 110 5.57 -34.68 3.96
N LYS A 111 4.37 -34.10 3.77
CA LYS A 111 3.13 -34.88 3.74
C LYS A 111 3.10 -35.87 2.57
N ASN A 112 3.58 -35.48 1.40
CA ASN A 112 3.68 -36.36 0.23
C ASN A 112 4.65 -37.51 0.48
N LYS A 113 5.78 -37.25 1.16
CA LYS A 113 6.70 -38.33 1.58
C LYS A 113 5.98 -39.34 2.45
N ARG A 114 5.22 -38.87 3.45
CA ARG A 114 4.43 -39.76 4.32
C ARG A 114 3.33 -40.51 3.54
N LEU A 115 2.65 -39.84 2.61
CA LEU A 115 1.65 -40.47 1.76
C LEU A 115 2.26 -41.55 0.86
N ARG A 116 3.47 -41.35 0.33
CA ARG A 116 4.19 -42.37 -0.45
C ARG A 116 4.51 -43.61 0.38
N GLU A 117 4.92 -43.43 1.64
CA GLU A 117 5.14 -44.54 2.58
C GLU A 117 3.84 -45.33 2.84
N LEU A 118 2.71 -44.64 2.97
CA LEU A 118 1.41 -45.29 3.13
C LEU A 118 0.93 -45.97 1.84
N GLN A 119 1.13 -45.33 0.69
CA GLN A 119 0.81 -45.87 -0.63
C GLN A 119 1.58 -47.17 -0.90
N SER A 120 2.87 -47.22 -0.53
CA SER A 120 3.68 -48.43 -0.68
C SER A 120 3.21 -49.55 0.26
N ALA A 121 2.85 -49.22 1.51
CA ALA A 121 2.31 -50.17 2.48
C ALA A 121 0.95 -50.75 2.04
N LEU A 122 0.07 -49.91 1.48
CA LEU A 122 -1.27 -50.30 1.03
C LEU A 122 -1.30 -50.83 -0.41
N LYS A 123 -0.17 -50.77 -1.14
CA LYS A 123 -0.05 -51.12 -2.56
C LYS A 123 -1.01 -50.33 -3.47
N VAL A 124 -1.27 -49.07 -3.11
CA VAL A 124 -2.11 -48.15 -3.89
C VAL A 124 -1.23 -47.16 -4.63
N SER A 125 -1.40 -47.05 -5.94
CA SER A 125 -0.73 -46.01 -6.74
C SER A 125 -1.67 -44.82 -6.96
N ALA A 126 -1.26 -43.66 -6.46
CA ALA A 126 -1.88 -42.38 -6.72
C ALA A 126 -0.80 -41.35 -7.04
N THR A 127 -1.07 -40.50 -8.03
CA THR A 127 -0.19 -39.38 -8.38
C THR A 127 -0.37 -38.27 -7.37
N LEU A 128 0.72 -37.91 -6.67
CA LEU A 128 0.73 -36.81 -5.71
C LEU A 128 1.24 -35.54 -6.41
N PHE A 129 0.59 -34.41 -6.12
CA PHE A 129 1.02 -33.09 -6.59
C PHE A 129 2.32 -32.67 -5.90
N GLU A 130 3.35 -32.32 -6.67
CA GLU A 130 4.59 -31.76 -6.14
C GLU A 130 4.67 -30.25 -6.39
N PRO A 131 4.77 -29.42 -5.34
CA PRO A 131 4.90 -27.99 -5.51
C PRO A 131 6.34 -27.60 -5.87
N GLU A 132 6.46 -26.72 -6.85
CA GLU A 132 7.72 -26.13 -7.30
C GLU A 132 7.72 -24.61 -7.08
N ILE A 133 8.91 -24.09 -6.77
CA ILE A 133 9.16 -22.65 -6.66
C ILE A 133 9.91 -22.25 -7.91
N ARG A 134 9.39 -21.27 -8.65
CA ARG A 134 10.01 -20.79 -9.89
C ARG A 134 11.22 -19.91 -9.56
N GLY A 135 12.25 -19.95 -10.40
CA GLY A 135 13.43 -19.09 -10.25
C GLY A 135 13.10 -17.59 -10.29
N GLU A 136 12.04 -17.21 -11.02
CA GLU A 136 11.52 -15.84 -11.07
C GLU A 136 11.09 -15.29 -9.68
N GLU A 137 10.75 -16.18 -8.75
CA GLU A 137 10.34 -15.83 -7.39
C GLU A 137 11.55 -15.65 -6.44
N MET A 138 12.77 -15.86 -6.94
CA MET A 138 14.02 -15.87 -6.19
C MET A 138 15.02 -14.88 -6.80
N PRO A 139 14.83 -13.55 -6.60
CA PRO A 139 15.74 -12.55 -7.11
C PRO A 139 17.19 -12.72 -6.61
N GLU A 140 17.37 -13.26 -5.41
CA GLU A 140 18.67 -13.51 -4.81
C GLU A 140 19.53 -14.53 -5.56
N THR A 141 18.91 -15.50 -6.25
CA THR A 141 19.61 -16.55 -6.99
C THR A 141 19.65 -16.25 -8.50
N ARG A 142 19.32 -15.02 -8.91
CA ARG A 142 19.26 -14.66 -10.33
C ARG A 142 20.62 -14.78 -11.03
N ASP A 143 21.69 -14.47 -10.32
CA ASP A 143 23.05 -14.49 -10.85
C ASP A 143 23.75 -15.83 -10.58
N GLU A 144 23.07 -16.79 -9.93
CA GLU A 144 23.55 -18.15 -9.75
C GLU A 144 23.35 -18.93 -11.06
N ILE A 145 24.43 -19.47 -11.61
CA ILE A 145 24.41 -20.26 -12.85
C ILE A 145 24.43 -21.74 -12.48
N GLY A 146 23.37 -22.46 -12.85
CA GLY A 146 23.26 -23.90 -12.66
C GLY A 146 23.86 -24.71 -13.79
N GLU A 147 24.01 -26.01 -13.57
CA GLU A 147 24.50 -26.97 -14.58
C GLU A 147 23.61 -26.99 -15.83
N LYS A 148 22.29 -26.86 -15.64
CA LYS A 148 21.33 -26.73 -16.76
C LYS A 148 21.56 -25.48 -17.60
N ASP A 149 21.89 -24.35 -16.98
CA ASP A 149 22.16 -23.10 -17.71
C ASP A 149 23.44 -23.22 -18.54
N LEU A 150 24.45 -23.95 -18.03
CA LEU A 150 25.67 -24.27 -18.78
C LEU A 150 25.40 -25.22 -19.94
N GLU A 151 24.57 -26.24 -19.75
CA GLU A 151 24.15 -27.16 -20.80
C GLU A 151 23.36 -26.45 -21.91
N GLU A 152 22.41 -25.57 -21.55
CA GLU A 152 21.66 -24.75 -22.50
C GLU A 152 22.57 -23.78 -23.27
N TYR A 153 23.53 -23.16 -22.57
CA TYR A 153 24.52 -22.30 -23.21
C TYR A 153 25.42 -23.08 -24.17
N ALA A 154 25.91 -24.26 -23.78
CA ALA A 154 26.70 -25.13 -24.63
C ALA A 154 25.91 -25.55 -25.88
N ALA A 155 24.66 -25.97 -25.71
CA ALA A 155 23.77 -26.31 -26.82
C ALA A 155 23.52 -25.13 -27.76
N ARG A 156 23.38 -23.91 -27.22
CA ARG A 156 23.26 -22.68 -28.01
C ARG A 156 24.55 -22.37 -28.78
N VAL A 157 25.71 -22.51 -28.15
CA VAL A 157 27.02 -22.31 -28.79
C VAL A 157 27.24 -23.34 -29.90
N ASP A 158 26.90 -24.60 -29.68
CA ASP A 158 26.98 -25.65 -30.70
C ASP A 158 26.02 -25.39 -31.87
N ALA A 159 24.82 -24.89 -31.59
CA ALA A 159 23.85 -24.50 -32.62
C ALA A 159 24.32 -23.29 -33.44
N ASP A 160 24.99 -22.31 -32.83
CA ASP A 160 25.56 -21.14 -33.53
C ASP A 160 26.82 -21.52 -34.32
N ASN A 161 27.69 -22.37 -33.76
CA ASN A 161 28.86 -22.90 -34.47
C ASN A 161 28.46 -23.78 -35.67
N GLY A 162 27.35 -24.52 -35.57
CA GLY A 162 26.77 -25.28 -36.69
C GLY A 162 26.15 -24.41 -37.79
N LYS A 163 25.88 -23.13 -37.53
CA LYS A 163 25.34 -22.16 -38.51
C LYS A 163 26.40 -21.21 -39.08
N GLY A 164 27.62 -21.23 -38.54
CA GLY A 164 28.70 -20.27 -38.83
C GLY A 164 29.69 -20.64 -39.93
N SER A 165 29.43 -21.65 -40.79
CA SER A 165 30.38 -22.06 -41.85
C SER A 165 29.90 -21.83 -43.29
N GLY A 166 28.92 -20.95 -43.52
CA GLY A 166 28.40 -20.74 -44.87
C GLY A 166 27.80 -19.35 -45.06
N SER A 167 28.64 -18.34 -45.32
CA SER A 167 28.38 -17.21 -46.23
C SER A 167 29.29 -16.02 -45.87
N PHE A 168 30.56 -16.10 -46.28
CA PHE A 168 31.40 -14.91 -46.45
C PHE A 168 32.07 -15.01 -47.82
N GLY A 169 31.29 -14.72 -48.86
CA GLY A 169 31.74 -14.74 -50.25
C GLY A 169 30.73 -14.05 -51.14
N GLY A 170 30.95 -12.75 -51.42
CA GLY A 170 30.22 -12.02 -52.46
C GLY A 170 29.86 -10.60 -52.09
N PHE A 171 30.83 -9.68 -52.17
CA PHE A 171 30.57 -8.30 -52.56
C PHE A 171 31.62 -7.90 -53.58
N GLY A 172 31.16 -7.83 -54.83
CA GLY A 172 31.76 -6.99 -55.87
C GLY A 172 31.14 -5.60 -55.83
#